data_AF-A0AAU1QDU6-F1
#
_entry.id   AF-A0AAU1QDU6-F1
#
_cell.length_a   1.000
_cell.length_b   1.000
_cell.length_c   1.000
_cell.angle_alpha   90.00
_cell.angle_beta   90.00
_cell.angle_gamma   90.00
#
_symmetry.space_group_name_H-M   'P 1'
#
loop_
_entity.id
_entity.type
_entity.pdbx_description
1 polymer ?
#
loop_
_entity_poly.entity_id
_entity_poly.type
_entity_poly.pdbx_seq_one_letter_code
_entity_poly.pdbx_strand_id
1 'polypeptide(L)'
;MSVIFFDIGANLADAHVEPDGSLTLQPRPRVMAVLDALRGVPNGIISNPGQGDGAAARAAAALHEAFPGRFTDEALVHWRAKDSRRIFDQAVASAGGAAADDCVFVGEDAQERAFAREAGMRTAAHPVFALAAMENRPVLRTRIELSDGLGLPELTAAVNETEAVVVQAVSDRLALTMATTQGAEALERAGFRVDLRGPVDDTAAFPIRDDQPVSAAESLADAPHEAP
;
A
#
# COMPACT_ATOMS: atom_id res chain seq x y z
N MET A 1 -10.48 -6.93 -18.72
CA MET A 1 -10.06 -7.90 -17.68
C MET A 1 -9.07 -7.13 -16.83
N SER A 2 -9.31 -7.04 -15.53
CA SER A 2 -8.49 -6.16 -14.68
C SER A 2 -7.12 -6.75 -14.39
N VAL A 3 -6.10 -5.89 -14.31
CA VAL A 3 -4.73 -6.27 -13.95
C VAL A 3 -4.24 -5.36 -12.83
N ILE A 4 -3.65 -5.94 -11.79
CA ILE A 4 -3.17 -5.20 -10.62
C ILE A 4 -1.64 -5.20 -10.62
N PHE A 5 -1.05 -4.02 -10.68
CA PHE A 5 0.39 -3.83 -10.52
C PHE A 5 0.69 -3.29 -9.13
N PHE A 6 1.63 -3.92 -8.44
CA PHE A 6 2.08 -3.49 -7.13
C PHE A 6 3.48 -2.88 -7.21
N ASP A 7 3.72 -1.84 -6.42
CA ASP A 7 5.07 -1.51 -6.01
C ASP A 7 5.57 -2.49 -4.94
N ILE A 8 6.88 -2.57 -4.74
CA ILE A 8 7.48 -3.39 -3.70
C ILE A 8 7.75 -2.58 -2.44
N GLY A 9 8.67 -1.61 -2.53
CA GLY A 9 9.20 -0.90 -1.35
C GLY A 9 8.12 -0.12 -0.62
N ALA A 10 8.07 -0.28 0.70
CA ALA A 10 7.07 0.36 1.58
C ALA A 10 5.60 0.09 1.18
N ASN A 11 5.36 -0.92 0.33
CA ASN A 11 4.03 -1.32 -0.13
C ASN A 11 3.80 -2.82 0.10
N LEU A 12 4.38 -3.69 -0.74
CA LEU A 12 4.33 -5.14 -0.55
C LEU A 12 5.33 -5.62 0.51
N ALA A 13 6.52 -5.03 0.55
CA ALA A 13 7.60 -5.48 1.41
C ALA A 13 8.52 -4.34 1.82
N ASP A 14 9.16 -4.52 2.97
CA ASP A 14 10.32 -3.74 3.36
C ASP A 14 11.57 -4.37 2.73
N ALA A 15 12.34 -3.54 2.02
CA ALA A 15 13.50 -3.98 1.27
C ALA A 15 14.78 -3.75 2.08
N HIS A 16 15.58 -4.81 2.26
CA HIS A 16 16.83 -4.76 3.01
C HIS A 16 17.99 -5.18 2.11
N VAL A 17 18.99 -4.32 2.02
CA VAL A 17 20.25 -4.63 1.32
C VAL A 17 21.25 -5.11 2.36
N GLU A 18 21.68 -6.35 2.21
CA GLU A 18 22.65 -6.98 3.11
C GLU A 18 24.08 -6.51 2.80
N PRO A 19 25.04 -6.69 3.73
CA PRO A 19 26.44 -6.27 3.53
C PRO A 19 27.13 -6.90 2.32
N ASP A 20 26.67 -8.07 1.87
CA ASP A 20 27.18 -8.76 0.68
C ASP A 20 26.54 -8.25 -0.63
N GLY A 21 25.64 -7.27 -0.53
CA GLY A 21 24.91 -6.70 -1.66
C GLY A 21 23.70 -7.53 -2.10
N SER A 22 23.35 -8.61 -1.39
CA SER A 22 22.08 -9.29 -1.61
C SER A 22 20.91 -8.42 -1.16
N LEU A 23 19.73 -8.69 -1.73
CA LEU A 23 18.49 -8.00 -1.41
C LEU A 23 17.54 -9.02 -0.78
N THR A 24 17.02 -8.71 0.40
CA THR A 24 15.93 -9.45 1.02
C THR A 24 14.69 -8.58 1.06
N LEU A 25 13.52 -9.21 0.91
CA LEU A 25 12.23 -8.55 1.01
C LEU A 25 11.47 -9.18 2.17
N GLN A 26 11.06 -8.37 3.14
CA GLN A 26 10.19 -8.79 4.23
C GLN A 26 8.76 -8.36 3.90
N PRO A 27 7.83 -9.30 3.58
CA PRO A 27 6.46 -8.93 3.29
C PRO A 27 5.83 -8.14 4.45
N ARG A 28 5.18 -7.02 4.11
CA ARG A 28 4.47 -6.20 5.11
C ARG A 28 3.23 -6.94 5.64
N PRO A 29 2.71 -6.55 6.81
CA PRO A 29 1.53 -7.18 7.38
C PRO A 29 0.37 -7.24 6.38
N ARG A 30 -0.37 -8.35 6.42
CA ARG A 30 -1.59 -8.62 5.62
C ARG A 30 -1.39 -8.76 4.11
N VAL A 31 -0.21 -8.43 3.56
CA VAL A 31 0.06 -8.53 2.11
C VAL A 31 -0.20 -9.94 1.59
N MET A 32 0.24 -10.98 2.30
CA MET A 32 -0.01 -12.36 1.87
C MET A 32 -1.50 -12.70 1.83
N ALA A 33 -2.28 -12.25 2.81
CA ALA A 33 -3.73 -12.45 2.85
C ALA A 33 -4.44 -11.70 1.71
N VAL A 34 -4.00 -10.48 1.40
CA VAL A 34 -4.49 -9.71 0.24
C VAL A 34 -4.20 -10.45 -1.06
N LEU A 35 -2.96 -10.90 -1.27
CA LEU A 35 -2.59 -11.66 -2.47
C LEU A 35 -3.37 -12.97 -2.56
N ASP A 36 -3.67 -13.64 -1.43
CA ASP A 36 -4.53 -14.83 -1.39
C ASP A 36 -5.98 -14.55 -1.80
N ALA A 37 -6.53 -13.41 -1.40
CA ALA A 37 -7.87 -12.97 -1.80
C ALA A 37 -7.94 -12.61 -3.29
N LEU A 38 -6.83 -12.15 -3.87
CA LEU A 38 -6.70 -11.81 -5.28
C LEU A 38 -6.29 -12.99 -6.17
N ARG A 39 -6.34 -14.24 -5.65
CA ARG A 39 -6.06 -15.42 -6.46
C ARG A 39 -7.01 -15.50 -7.64
N GLY A 40 -6.43 -15.55 -8.86
CA GLY A 40 -7.18 -15.55 -10.11
C GLY A 40 -7.28 -14.18 -10.79
N VAL A 41 -6.88 -13.10 -10.12
CA VAL A 41 -6.69 -11.78 -10.76
C VAL A 41 -5.24 -11.69 -11.26
N PRO A 42 -5.01 -11.39 -12.55
CA PRO A 42 -3.67 -11.13 -13.07
C PRO A 42 -3.01 -10.00 -12.26
N ASN A 43 -1.81 -10.28 -11.76
CA ASN A 43 -1.05 -9.31 -11.00
C ASN A 43 0.42 -9.31 -11.40
N GLY A 44 1.03 -8.14 -11.26
CA GLY A 44 2.40 -7.86 -11.66
C GLY A 44 3.07 -6.86 -10.72
N ILE A 45 4.28 -6.46 -11.10
CA ILE A 45 5.12 -5.54 -10.34
C ILE A 45 5.48 -4.36 -11.23
N ILE A 46 5.44 -3.15 -10.66
CA ILE A 46 6.12 -1.99 -11.21
C ILE A 46 6.97 -1.44 -10.07
N SER A 47 8.30 -1.62 -10.14
CA SER A 47 9.17 -1.17 -9.06
C SER A 47 10.55 -0.75 -9.56
N ASN A 48 11.18 0.13 -8.81
CA ASN A 48 12.55 0.56 -9.06
C ASN A 48 13.52 -0.43 -8.39
N PRO A 49 14.32 -1.19 -9.15
CA PRO A 49 15.23 -2.18 -8.57
C PRO A 49 16.47 -1.55 -7.90
N GLY A 50 16.62 -0.22 -7.96
CA GLY A 50 17.84 0.48 -7.54
C GLY A 50 18.89 0.57 -8.65
N GLN A 51 20.11 0.94 -8.26
CA GLN A 51 21.22 1.19 -9.19
C GLN A 51 22.20 0.01 -9.25
N GLY A 52 22.98 -0.04 -10.34
CA GLY A 52 24.07 -0.97 -10.54
C GLY A 52 23.73 -2.19 -11.40
N ASP A 53 24.77 -2.82 -11.92
CA ASP A 53 24.63 -4.01 -12.76
C ASP A 53 23.94 -5.14 -11.96
N GLY A 54 22.97 -5.80 -12.60
CA GLY A 54 22.22 -6.90 -11.98
C GLY A 54 21.21 -6.50 -10.90
N ALA A 55 20.93 -5.20 -10.67
CA ALA A 55 19.93 -4.76 -9.70
C ALA A 55 18.55 -5.39 -9.95
N ALA A 56 18.07 -5.39 -11.20
CA ALA A 56 16.80 -6.03 -11.56
C ALA A 56 16.78 -7.55 -11.31
N ALA A 57 17.91 -8.23 -11.56
CA ALA A 57 18.03 -9.67 -11.31
C ALA A 57 17.98 -9.99 -9.80
N ARG A 58 18.66 -9.18 -8.97
CA ARG A 58 18.59 -9.28 -7.51
C ARG A 58 17.17 -9.02 -6.99
N ALA A 59 16.51 -7.98 -7.51
CA ALA A 59 15.13 -7.66 -7.17
C ALA A 59 14.16 -8.79 -7.55
N ALA A 60 14.31 -9.38 -8.73
CA ALA A 60 13.52 -10.52 -9.17
C ALA A 60 13.74 -11.77 -8.30
N ALA A 61 14.99 -12.06 -7.93
CA ALA A 61 15.32 -13.19 -7.05
C ALA A 61 14.68 -13.00 -5.66
N ALA A 62 14.83 -11.82 -5.06
CA ALA A 62 14.26 -11.48 -3.77
C ALA A 62 12.71 -11.52 -3.79
N LEU A 63 12.09 -11.03 -4.88
CA LEU A 63 10.64 -11.13 -5.09
C LEU A 63 10.17 -12.58 -5.10
N HIS A 64 10.88 -13.45 -5.83
CA HIS A 64 10.52 -14.87 -5.92
C HIS A 64 10.65 -15.59 -4.57
N GLU A 65 11.68 -15.27 -3.79
CA GLU A 65 11.91 -15.84 -2.47
C GLU A 65 10.84 -15.39 -1.46
N ALA A 66 10.53 -14.09 -1.43
CA ALA A 66 9.56 -13.53 -0.48
C ALA A 66 8.10 -13.85 -0.83
N PHE A 67 7.79 -14.03 -2.12
CA PHE A 67 6.43 -14.27 -2.61
C PHE A 67 6.37 -15.52 -3.51
N PRO A 68 6.64 -16.72 -2.96
CA PRO A 68 6.73 -17.95 -3.73
C PRO A 68 5.41 -18.25 -4.46
N GLY A 69 5.51 -18.51 -5.77
CA GLY A 69 4.37 -18.79 -6.64
C GLY A 69 3.48 -17.57 -6.96
N ARG A 70 3.93 -16.35 -6.66
CA ARG A 70 3.28 -15.09 -7.05
C ARG A 70 4.03 -14.41 -8.19
N PHE A 71 3.37 -13.46 -8.86
CA PHE A 71 3.95 -12.64 -9.92
C PHE A 71 4.66 -13.47 -11.01
N THR A 72 4.05 -14.60 -11.40
CA THR A 72 4.66 -15.59 -12.31
C THR A 72 4.65 -15.19 -13.79
N ASP A 73 3.88 -14.15 -14.14
CA ASP A 73 3.86 -13.61 -15.49
C ASP A 73 4.93 -12.53 -15.63
N GLU A 74 6.08 -12.90 -16.19
CA GLU A 74 7.21 -11.99 -16.41
C GLU A 74 6.85 -10.78 -17.27
N ALA A 75 5.82 -10.89 -18.14
CA ALA A 75 5.38 -9.75 -18.95
C ALA A 75 4.73 -8.65 -18.09
N LEU A 76 4.24 -8.99 -16.89
CA LEU A 76 3.64 -8.04 -15.95
C LEU A 76 4.65 -7.50 -14.92
N VAL A 77 5.94 -7.81 -15.04
CA VAL A 77 6.99 -7.36 -14.13
C VAL A 77 7.86 -6.30 -14.80
N HIS A 78 7.83 -5.08 -14.27
CA HIS A 78 8.50 -3.91 -14.83
C HIS A 78 9.51 -3.34 -13.83
N TRP A 79 10.80 -3.46 -14.16
CA TRP A 79 11.92 -2.96 -13.36
C TRP A 79 12.46 -1.64 -13.90
N ARG A 80 11.96 -0.51 -13.40
CA ARG A 80 12.46 0.84 -13.76
C ARG A 80 12.00 1.88 -12.73
N ALA A 81 12.73 2.99 -12.64
CA ALA A 81 12.30 4.17 -11.90
C ALA A 81 10.89 4.63 -12.31
N LYS A 82 10.10 5.08 -11.32
CA LYS A 82 8.71 5.50 -11.47
C LYS A 82 8.60 7.03 -11.46
N ASP A 83 9.56 7.67 -12.11
CA ASP A 83 9.75 9.13 -12.17
C ASP A 83 8.95 9.81 -13.29
N SER A 84 8.20 9.02 -14.07
CA SER A 84 7.43 9.47 -15.20
C SER A 84 6.31 8.49 -15.55
N ARG A 85 5.30 8.98 -16.26
CA ARG A 85 4.18 8.20 -16.82
C ARG A 85 4.63 6.99 -17.67
N ARG A 86 5.81 7.05 -18.29
CA ARG A 86 6.25 6.11 -19.32
C ARG A 86 6.24 4.64 -18.87
N ILE A 87 6.63 4.35 -17.63
CA ILE A 87 6.65 2.96 -17.13
C ILE A 87 5.23 2.40 -16.96
N PHE A 88 4.28 3.26 -16.58
CA PHE A 88 2.89 2.89 -16.41
C PHE A 88 2.21 2.65 -17.77
N ASP A 89 2.51 3.46 -18.79
CA ASP A 89 2.06 3.18 -20.16
C ASP A 89 2.57 1.82 -20.67
N GLN A 90 3.81 1.46 -20.32
CA GLN A 90 4.40 0.16 -20.68
C GLN A 90 3.71 -1.00 -19.96
N ALA A 91 3.36 -0.81 -18.68
CA ALA A 91 2.61 -1.81 -17.91
C ALA A 91 1.19 -2.00 -18.44
N VAL A 92 0.49 -0.93 -18.81
CA VAL A 92 -0.82 -1.03 -19.48
C VAL A 92 -0.69 -1.78 -20.80
N ALA A 93 0.34 -1.48 -21.60
CA ALA A 93 0.57 -2.18 -22.87
C ALA A 93 0.87 -3.68 -22.69
N SER A 94 1.50 -4.08 -21.58
CA SER A 94 1.79 -5.49 -21.28
C SER A 94 0.58 -6.25 -20.71
N ALA A 95 -0.51 -5.56 -20.32
CA ALA A 95 -1.69 -6.15 -19.70
C ALA A 95 -2.61 -6.93 -20.67
N GLY A 96 -2.07 -7.43 -21.78
CA GLY A 96 -2.77 -8.38 -22.67
C GLY A 96 -4.04 -7.85 -23.32
N GLY A 97 -4.14 -6.53 -23.53
CA GLY A 97 -5.32 -5.88 -24.13
C GLY A 97 -6.35 -5.35 -23.13
N ALA A 98 -6.04 -5.35 -21.83
CA ALA A 98 -6.79 -4.57 -20.86
C ALA A 98 -6.78 -3.08 -21.22
N ALA A 99 -7.91 -2.40 -21.02
CA ALA A 99 -7.94 -0.94 -21.10
C ALA A 99 -7.16 -0.33 -19.94
N ALA A 100 -6.68 0.91 -20.08
CA ALA A 100 -5.91 1.56 -19.02
C ALA A 100 -6.67 1.64 -17.69
N ASP A 101 -7.98 1.89 -17.76
CA ASP A 101 -8.89 1.96 -16.61
C ASP A 101 -9.26 0.57 -16.04
N ASP A 102 -8.96 -0.52 -16.75
CA ASP A 102 -8.97 -1.88 -16.20
C ASP A 102 -7.71 -2.18 -15.37
N CYS A 103 -6.65 -1.36 -15.49
CA CYS A 103 -5.43 -1.54 -14.72
C CYS A 103 -5.46 -0.74 -13.40
N VAL A 104 -4.91 -1.35 -12.35
CA VAL A 104 -4.74 -0.72 -11.03
C VAL A 104 -3.26 -0.68 -10.68
N PHE A 105 -2.75 0.48 -10.26
CA PHE A 105 -1.45 0.59 -9.61
C PHE A 105 -1.61 0.76 -8.09
N VAL A 106 -0.89 -0.06 -7.32
CA VAL A 106 -0.89 -0.03 -5.86
C VAL A 106 0.49 0.39 -5.38
N GLY A 107 0.59 1.58 -4.78
CA GLY A 107 1.85 2.18 -4.36
C GLY A 107 1.63 3.25 -3.29
N GLU A 108 2.56 3.36 -2.33
CA GLU A 108 2.44 4.32 -1.23
C GLU A 108 2.70 5.77 -1.69
N ASP A 109 3.56 5.94 -2.71
CA ASP A 109 4.00 7.27 -3.13
C ASP A 109 2.92 7.96 -3.97
N ALA A 110 2.56 9.18 -3.56
CA ALA A 110 1.50 9.95 -4.18
C ALA A 110 1.86 10.44 -5.61
N GLN A 111 3.14 10.71 -5.86
CA GLN A 111 3.62 11.15 -7.16
C GLN A 111 3.63 10.00 -8.17
N GLU A 112 4.05 8.80 -7.76
CA GLU A 112 3.97 7.59 -8.58
C GLU A 112 2.53 7.25 -8.93
N ARG A 113 1.60 7.35 -7.96
CA ARG A 113 0.15 7.23 -8.24
C ARG A 113 -0.35 8.30 -9.20
N ALA A 114 0.19 9.52 -9.15
CA ALA A 114 -0.18 10.57 -10.11
C ALA A 114 0.23 10.19 -11.54
N PHE A 115 1.45 9.68 -11.74
CA PHE A 115 1.90 9.18 -13.04
C PHE A 115 1.08 7.98 -13.55
N ALA A 116 0.69 7.06 -12.66
CA ALA A 116 -0.20 5.96 -13.01
C ALA A 116 -1.57 6.46 -13.50
N ARG A 117 -2.15 7.47 -12.84
CA ARG A 117 -3.40 8.12 -13.27
C ARG A 117 -3.25 8.84 -14.60
N GLU A 118 -2.13 9.51 -14.84
CA GLU A 118 -1.84 10.10 -16.15
C GLU A 118 -1.80 9.06 -17.27
N ALA A 119 -1.38 7.83 -16.95
CA ALA A 119 -1.45 6.66 -17.85
C ALA A 119 -2.86 6.06 -17.97
N GLY A 120 -3.85 6.58 -17.24
CA GLY A 120 -5.24 6.13 -17.24
C GLY A 120 -5.55 5.00 -16.26
N MET A 121 -4.59 4.62 -15.41
CA MET A 121 -4.80 3.57 -14.41
C MET A 121 -5.61 4.10 -13.22
N ARG A 122 -6.34 3.18 -12.57
CA ARG A 122 -6.84 3.41 -11.21
C ARG A 122 -5.71 3.20 -10.20
N THR A 123 -5.84 3.76 -9.00
CA THR A 123 -4.78 3.70 -8.00
C THR A 123 -5.27 3.36 -6.60
N ALA A 124 -4.41 2.72 -5.82
CA ALA A 124 -4.60 2.50 -4.39
C ALA A 124 -3.31 2.79 -3.62
N ALA A 125 -3.43 3.38 -2.43
CA ALA A 125 -2.28 3.69 -1.58
C ALA A 125 -1.77 2.47 -0.78
N HIS A 126 -2.56 1.39 -0.67
CA HIS A 126 -2.23 0.22 0.13
C HIS A 126 -2.77 -1.08 -0.50
N PRO A 127 -2.07 -2.23 -0.40
CA PRO A 127 -2.53 -3.52 -0.91
C PRO A 127 -3.95 -3.90 -0.48
N VAL A 128 -4.34 -3.59 0.76
CA VAL A 128 -5.68 -3.86 1.29
C VAL A 128 -6.79 -3.22 0.45
N PHE A 129 -6.50 -2.13 -0.26
CA PHE A 129 -7.46 -1.42 -1.10
C PHE A 129 -7.39 -1.81 -2.59
N ALA A 130 -6.55 -2.77 -2.96
CA ALA A 130 -6.38 -3.18 -4.36
C ALA A 130 -7.70 -3.63 -5.00
N LEU A 131 -8.48 -4.45 -4.28
CA LEU A 131 -9.79 -4.90 -4.74
C LEU A 131 -10.78 -3.74 -4.86
N ALA A 132 -10.83 -2.85 -3.86
CA ALA A 132 -11.68 -1.67 -3.89
C ALA A 132 -11.37 -0.77 -5.10
N ALA A 133 -10.09 -0.51 -5.39
CA ALA A 133 -9.68 0.24 -6.57
C ALA A 133 -10.10 -0.48 -7.87
N MET A 134 -9.94 -1.80 -7.95
CA MET A 134 -10.40 -2.62 -9.09
C MET A 134 -11.93 -2.60 -9.27
N GLU A 135 -12.69 -2.38 -8.21
CA GLU A 135 -14.15 -2.24 -8.23
C GLU A 135 -14.61 -0.77 -8.33
N ASN A 136 -13.66 0.16 -8.44
CA ASN A 136 -13.90 1.61 -8.43
C ASN A 136 -14.65 2.10 -7.18
N ARG A 137 -14.40 1.45 -6.04
CA ARG A 137 -14.92 1.84 -4.73
C ARG A 137 -13.96 2.84 -4.08
N PRO A 138 -14.48 3.95 -3.52
CA PRO A 138 -13.63 4.96 -2.91
C PRO A 138 -13.05 4.46 -1.58
N VAL A 139 -11.84 4.95 -1.28
CA VAL A 139 -11.25 4.90 0.06
C VAL A 139 -11.44 6.26 0.71
N LEU A 140 -11.95 6.25 1.93
CA LEU A 140 -12.29 7.44 2.71
C LEU A 140 -11.26 7.63 3.82
N ARG A 141 -10.96 8.90 4.12
CA ARG A 141 -10.28 9.23 5.37
C ARG A 141 -11.26 9.01 6.51
N THR A 142 -10.81 8.42 7.59
CA THR A 142 -11.65 8.12 8.74
C THR A 142 -10.95 8.52 10.02
N ARG A 143 -11.74 9.04 10.97
CA ARG A 143 -11.29 9.38 12.31
C ARG A 143 -11.93 8.39 13.27
N ILE A 144 -11.14 7.75 14.12
CA ILE A 144 -11.64 6.78 15.10
C ILE A 144 -11.33 7.29 16.49
N GLU A 145 -12.39 7.50 17.28
CA GLU A 145 -12.27 7.78 18.71
C GLU A 145 -12.20 6.46 19.48
N LEU A 146 -11.12 6.27 20.21
CA LEU A 146 -10.88 5.08 21.04
C LEU A 146 -11.53 5.31 22.40
N SER A 147 -12.33 4.33 22.83
CA SER A 147 -13.10 4.36 24.08
C SER A 147 -12.32 3.69 25.20
N ASP A 148 -12.69 3.93 26.46
CA ASP A 148 -12.13 3.18 27.58
C ASP A 148 -12.41 1.68 27.39
N GLY A 149 -11.35 0.87 27.26
CA GLY A 149 -11.42 -0.57 26.97
C GLY A 149 -11.30 -0.98 25.50
N LEU A 150 -11.20 -0.02 24.56
CA LEU A 150 -10.90 -0.26 23.14
C LEU A 150 -9.74 0.65 22.74
N GLY A 151 -8.51 0.16 22.93
CA GLY A 151 -7.29 0.89 22.61
C GLY A 151 -6.77 0.62 21.20
N LEU A 152 -5.56 1.09 20.93
CA LEU A 152 -4.86 0.84 19.66
C LEU A 152 -4.69 -0.66 19.35
N PRO A 153 -4.37 -1.55 20.31
CA PRO A 153 -4.26 -2.99 20.02
C PRO A 153 -5.56 -3.60 19.50
N GLU A 154 -6.70 -3.24 20.11
CA GLU A 154 -8.02 -3.69 19.68
C GLU A 154 -8.38 -3.12 18.31
N LEU A 155 -8.06 -1.84 18.05
CA LEU A 155 -8.24 -1.24 16.73
C LEU A 155 -7.39 -1.93 15.68
N THR A 156 -6.10 -2.18 15.95
CA THR A 156 -5.19 -2.88 15.05
C THR A 156 -5.72 -4.27 14.71
N ALA A 157 -6.21 -5.01 15.71
CA ALA A 157 -6.83 -6.31 15.48
C ALA A 157 -8.06 -6.20 14.55
N ALA A 158 -8.94 -5.22 14.79
CA ALA A 158 -10.14 -5.02 13.97
C ALA A 158 -9.82 -4.55 12.54
N VAL A 159 -8.84 -3.66 12.33
CA VAL A 159 -8.46 -3.25 10.96
C VAL A 159 -7.81 -4.39 10.18
N ASN A 160 -7.12 -5.31 10.85
CA ASN A 160 -6.48 -6.45 10.20
C ASN A 160 -7.49 -7.39 9.52
N GLU A 161 -8.73 -7.41 9.99
CA GLU A 161 -9.83 -8.22 9.47
C GLU A 161 -10.74 -7.47 8.48
N THR A 162 -10.45 -6.21 8.16
CA THR A 162 -11.37 -5.34 7.41
C THR A 162 -10.67 -4.55 6.31
N GLU A 163 -11.42 -3.91 5.41
CA GLU A 163 -10.86 -3.00 4.41
C GLU A 163 -10.56 -1.62 5.03
N ALA A 164 -9.68 -1.61 6.04
CA ALA A 164 -9.20 -0.41 6.71
C ALA A 164 -7.71 -0.55 7.06
N VAL A 165 -7.01 0.57 7.17
CA VAL A 165 -5.61 0.65 7.62
C VAL A 165 -5.45 1.81 8.60
N VAL A 166 -4.57 1.65 9.58
CA VAL A 166 -4.23 2.73 10.51
C VAL A 166 -3.12 3.56 9.88
N VAL A 167 -3.41 4.83 9.63
CA VAL A 167 -2.43 5.75 9.06
C VAL A 167 -1.59 6.37 10.17
N GLN A 168 -2.24 6.81 11.25
CA GLN A 168 -1.56 7.49 12.35
C GLN A 168 -2.35 7.35 13.65
N ALA A 169 -1.68 6.98 14.75
CA ALA A 169 -2.23 7.22 16.08
C ALA A 169 -1.88 8.65 16.50
N VAL A 170 -2.90 9.49 16.68
CA VAL A 170 -2.73 10.90 17.08
C VAL A 170 -2.64 11.00 18.61
N SER A 171 -3.36 10.14 19.32
CA SER A 171 -3.24 9.95 20.77
C SER A 171 -3.70 8.55 21.17
N ASP A 172 -3.66 8.26 22.47
CA ASP A 172 -4.28 7.08 23.10
C ASP A 172 -5.79 6.95 22.84
N ARG A 173 -6.43 8.05 22.42
CA ARG A 173 -7.88 8.19 22.23
C ARG A 173 -8.29 8.46 20.79
N LEU A 174 -7.32 8.60 19.89
CA LEU A 174 -7.59 9.08 18.54
C LEU A 174 -6.64 8.44 17.52
N ALA A 175 -7.22 7.76 16.54
CA ALA A 175 -6.52 7.28 15.36
C ALA A 175 -7.09 7.89 14.08
N LEU A 176 -6.20 8.20 13.14
CA LEU A 176 -6.53 8.48 11.75
C LEU A 176 -6.33 7.20 10.95
N THR A 177 -7.34 6.87 10.18
CA THR A 177 -7.40 5.63 9.42
C THR A 177 -7.83 5.93 7.99
N MET A 178 -7.57 4.99 7.09
CA MET A 178 -8.17 4.95 5.77
C MET A 178 -9.07 3.72 5.72
N ALA A 179 -10.27 3.85 5.17
CA ALA A 179 -11.20 2.73 5.06
C ALA A 179 -12.09 2.86 3.83
N THR A 180 -12.50 1.74 3.26
CA THR A 180 -13.68 1.73 2.38
C THR A 180 -14.94 1.87 3.22
N THR A 181 -16.10 2.11 2.59
CA THR A 181 -17.39 2.07 3.30
C THR A 181 -17.60 0.73 4.01
N GLN A 182 -17.23 -0.39 3.39
CA GLN A 182 -17.35 -1.72 3.99
C GLN A 182 -16.41 -1.90 5.19
N GLY A 183 -15.18 -1.39 5.09
CA GLY A 183 -14.23 -1.37 6.20
C GLY A 183 -14.76 -0.55 7.38
N ALA A 184 -15.32 0.63 7.12
CA ALA A 184 -15.91 1.48 8.15
C ALA A 184 -17.10 0.80 8.85
N GLU A 185 -18.04 0.23 8.09
CA GLU A 185 -19.18 -0.50 8.67
C GLU A 185 -18.75 -1.72 9.50
N ALA A 186 -17.65 -2.38 9.12
CA ALA A 186 -17.10 -3.49 9.89
C ALA A 186 -16.46 -3.01 11.21
N LEU A 187 -15.76 -1.87 11.20
CA LEU A 187 -15.22 -1.24 12.40
C LEU A 187 -16.33 -0.76 13.34
N GLU A 188 -17.41 -0.18 12.82
CA GLU A 188 -18.58 0.20 13.61
C GLU A 188 -19.23 -1.02 14.29
N ARG A 189 -19.35 -2.14 13.56
CA ARG A 189 -19.84 -3.41 14.14
C ARG A 189 -18.90 -3.98 15.21
N ALA A 190 -17.61 -3.70 15.12
CA ALA A 190 -16.62 -4.05 16.14
C ALA A 190 -16.63 -3.08 17.35
N GLY A 191 -17.51 -2.08 17.36
CA GLY A 191 -17.71 -1.15 18.48
C GLY A 191 -16.91 0.15 18.38
N PHE A 192 -16.21 0.40 17.29
CA PHE A 192 -15.48 1.65 17.08
C PHE A 192 -16.39 2.76 16.61
N ARG A 193 -16.18 3.97 17.13
CA ARG A 193 -16.86 5.17 16.62
C ARG A 193 -16.11 5.68 15.40
N VAL A 194 -16.64 5.42 14.21
CA VAL A 194 -16.03 5.83 12.94
C VAL A 194 -16.67 7.13 12.48
N ASP A 195 -15.82 8.13 12.23
CA ASP A 195 -16.20 9.41 11.65
C ASP A 195 -15.62 9.49 10.23
N LEU A 196 -16.47 9.18 9.26
CA LEU A 196 -16.14 9.20 7.83
C LEU A 196 -15.88 10.64 7.37
N ARG A 197 -14.71 10.86 6.79
CA ARG A 197 -14.33 12.10 6.14
C ARG A 197 -14.36 11.92 4.62
N GLY A 198 -14.05 12.99 3.91
CA GLY A 198 -14.00 12.97 2.45
C GLY A 198 -13.03 11.91 1.89
N PRO A 199 -13.07 11.68 0.57
CA PRO A 199 -12.16 10.74 -0.07
C PRO A 199 -10.71 11.07 0.28
N VAL A 200 -9.90 10.02 0.33
CA VAL A 200 -8.45 10.17 0.43
C VAL A 200 -8.00 10.96 -0.79
N ASP A 201 -7.34 12.09 -0.55
CA ASP A 201 -6.76 12.86 -1.66
C ASP A 201 -5.56 12.08 -2.17
N ASP A 202 -5.55 11.79 -3.47
CA ASP A 202 -4.51 10.97 -4.09
C ASP A 202 -3.13 11.63 -4.00
N THR A 203 -3.06 12.95 -3.73
CA THR A 203 -1.83 13.73 -3.54
C THR A 203 -1.25 13.65 -2.13
N ALA A 204 -1.97 13.08 -1.17
CA ALA A 204 -1.47 12.97 0.19
C ALA A 204 -0.50 11.78 0.31
N ALA A 205 0.72 12.08 0.73
CA ALA A 205 1.65 11.07 1.23
C ALA A 205 1.18 10.65 2.63
N PHE A 206 0.90 9.36 2.79
CA PHE A 206 0.55 8.80 4.10
C PHE A 206 1.67 7.87 4.50
N PRO A 207 2.45 8.16 5.55
CA PRO A 207 3.32 7.16 6.13
C PRO A 207 2.42 6.10 6.77
N ILE A 208 2.08 5.04 6.03
CA ILE A 208 1.24 3.95 6.52
C ILE A 208 2.09 3.07 7.46
N ARG A 209 1.91 3.29 8.76
CA ARG A 209 2.58 2.54 9.84
C ARG A 209 1.81 1.25 10.18
N ASP A 210 1.75 0.34 9.22
CA ASP A 210 1.17 -1.00 9.43
C ASP A 210 2.16 -1.95 10.13
N ASP A 211 3.45 -1.57 10.22
CA ASP A 211 4.60 -2.38 10.65
C ASP A 211 5.10 -2.11 12.08
N GLN A 212 4.66 -1.04 12.75
CA GLN A 212 5.09 -0.71 14.10
C GLN A 212 3.94 -0.75 15.11
N PRO A 213 4.12 -1.36 16.30
CA PRO A 213 3.27 -1.03 17.43
C PRO A 213 3.47 0.46 17.75
N VAL A 214 2.43 1.27 17.54
CA VAL A 214 2.54 2.72 17.70
C VAL A 214 2.76 3.06 19.17
N SER A 215 4.00 3.33 19.53
CA SER A 215 4.33 3.93 20.82
C SER A 215 3.87 5.39 20.79
N ALA A 216 3.03 5.79 21.74
CA ALA A 216 2.57 7.17 21.91
C ALA A 216 3.71 8.18 22.18
N ALA A 217 4.96 7.73 22.33
CA ALA A 217 6.09 8.56 22.76
C ALA A 217 6.86 9.27 21.63
N GLU A 218 6.67 8.92 20.35
CA GLU A 218 7.56 9.43 19.29
C GLU A 218 7.03 10.65 18.52
N SER A 219 5.84 11.15 18.82
CA SER A 219 5.24 12.27 18.07
C SER A 219 5.64 13.67 18.56
N LEU A 220 6.66 13.81 19.43
CA LEU A 220 7.03 15.09 20.07
C LEU A 220 8.51 15.50 19.89
N ALA A 221 9.32 14.77 19.11
CA ALA A 221 10.76 15.03 19.02
C ALA A 221 11.23 15.90 17.83
N ASP A 222 10.37 16.22 16.85
CA ASP A 222 10.75 17.08 15.71
C ASP A 222 9.94 18.39 15.70
N ALA A 223 10.30 19.29 16.61
CA ALA A 223 10.07 20.72 16.44
C ALA A 223 11.42 21.43 16.64
N PRO A 224 11.92 22.21 15.66
CA PRO A 224 13.20 22.89 15.79
C PRO A 224 13.12 23.93 16.90
N HIS A 225 14.01 23.79 17.89
CA HIS A 225 14.25 24.76 18.93
C HIS A 225 14.88 26.01 18.30
N GLU A 226 14.11 27.09 18.11
CA GLU A 226 14.69 28.43 18.01
C GLU A 226 15.27 28.78 19.38
N ALA A 227 16.57 29.07 19.40
CA ALA A 227 17.29 29.56 20.56
C ALA A 227 17.32 31.10 20.55
N PRO A 228 17.34 31.76 21.73
CA PRO A 228 17.28 33.22 21.86
C PRO A 228 18.56 33.95 21.45
#